data_AF-A0A7V1QVF6-F1
#
_entry.id   AF-A0A7V1QVF6-F1
#
_cell.length_a   1.000
_cell.length_b   1.000
_cell.length_c   1.000
_cell.angle_alpha   90.00
_cell.angle_beta   90.00
_cell.angle_gamma   90.00
#
_symmetry.space_group_name_H-M   'P 1'
#
loop_
_entity.id
_entity.type
_entity.pdbx_description
1 polymer ?
#
loop_
_entity_poly.entity_id
_entity_poly.type
_entity_poly.pdbx_seq_one_letter_code
_entity_poly.pdbx_strand_id
1 'polypeptide(L)' 'MWTELFEVKNKYVAEIWWELFNAEGLATRVVVVGDRKTAGDLTPRKIYVPDSKTHVANEILRKI' A
#
# COMPACT_ATOMS: atom_id res chain seq x y z
N MET A 1 -5.27 -5.54 13.42
CA MET A 1 -5.25 -6.44 12.24
C MET A 1 -5.00 -5.58 11.00
N TRP A 2 -4.39 -6.13 9.95
CA TRP A 2 -4.10 -5.40 8.69
C TRP A 2 -4.98 -5.94 7.57
N THR A 3 -5.52 -5.04 6.77
CA THR A 3 -6.44 -5.36 5.69
C THR A 3 -5.82 -4.96 4.35
N GLU A 4 -5.86 -5.88 3.38
CA GLU A 4 -5.38 -5.62 2.02
C GLU A 4 -6.31 -4.61 1.36
N LEU A 5 -5.73 -3.55 0.80
CA LEU A 5 -6.46 -2.49 0.12
C LEU A 5 -6.47 -2.74 -1.39
N PHE A 6 -5.29 -2.87 -2.01
CA PHE A 6 -5.10 -3.23 -3.41
C PHE A 6 -3.65 -3.64 -3.70
N GLU A 7 -3.42 -4.14 -4.93
CA GLU A 7 -2.10 -4.47 -5.46
C GLU A 7 -1.63 -3.43 -6.48
N VAL A 8 -0.33 -3.13 -6.49
CA VAL A 8 0.34 -2.25 -7.45
C VAL A 8 1.45 -2.99 -8.18
N LYS A 9 1.75 -2.54 -9.40
CA LYS A 9 2.60 -3.29 -10.35
C LYS A 9 4.09 -3.27 -10.02
N ASN A 10 4.58 -2.29 -9.27
CA ASN A 10 6.01 -2.11 -9.05
C ASN A 10 6.30 -1.36 -7.72
N LYS A 11 7.58 -1.32 -7.34
CA LYS A 11 8.11 -0.66 -6.14
C LYS A 11 7.80 0.82 -6.11
N TYR A 12 8.05 1.50 -7.23
CA TYR A 12 7.92 2.94 -7.33
C TYR A 12 6.49 3.41 -7.01
N VAL A 13 5.48 2.77 -7.63
CA VAL A 13 4.08 3.06 -7.36
C VAL A 13 3.72 2.72 -5.90
N ALA A 14 4.28 1.65 -5.34
CA ALA A 14 4.04 1.29 -3.95
C ALA A 14 4.60 2.32 -2.96
N GLU A 15 5.78 2.89 -3.24
CA GLU A 15 6.39 3.95 -2.43
C GLU A 15 5.58 5.24 -2.49
N ILE A 16 5.06 5.63 -3.67
CA ILE A 16 4.18 6.79 -3.80
C ILE A 16 2.92 6.63 -2.92
N TRP A 17 2.25 5.48 -2.99
CA TRP A 17 1.08 5.22 -2.15
C TRP A 17 1.43 5.23 -0.66
N TRP A 18 2.59 4.67 -0.30
CA TRP A 18 3.06 4.70 1.07
C TRP A 18 3.31 6.13 1.56
N GLU A 19 3.98 6.97 0.78
CA GLU A 19 4.22 8.37 1.13
C GLU A 19 2.92 9.16 1.28
N LEU A 20 2.01 9.05 0.30
CA LEU A 20 0.71 9.70 0.33
C LEU A 20 -0.08 9.31 1.59
N PHE A 21 -0.24 8.02 1.87
CA PHE A 21 -1.01 7.59 3.03
C PHE A 21 -0.35 8.00 4.35
N ASN A 22 0.98 7.97 4.45
CA ASN A 22 1.66 8.47 5.65
C ASN A 22 1.50 9.99 5.83
N ALA A 23 1.48 10.77 4.75
CA ALA A 23 1.20 12.20 4.80
C ALA A 23 -0.21 12.50 5.34
N GLU A 24 -1.17 11.62 5.04
CA GLU A 24 -2.55 11.67 5.56
C GLU A 24 -2.71 11.03 6.96
N GLY A 25 -1.61 10.64 7.63
CA GLY A 25 -1.66 10.00 8.95
C GLY A 25 -2.26 8.58 8.94
N LEU A 26 -2.27 7.92 7.79
CA LEU A 26 -2.69 6.55 7.59
C LEU A 26 -1.47 5.62 7.51
N ALA A 27 -1.20 4.92 8.61
CA ALA A 27 -0.15 3.91 8.65
C ALA A 27 -0.35 2.88 7.52
N THR A 28 0.70 2.64 6.75
CA THR A 28 0.62 1.80 5.54
C THR A 28 1.74 0.76 5.55
N ARG A 29 1.41 -0.46 5.15
CA ARG A 29 2.36 -1.54 4.91
C ARG A 29 2.40 -1.91 3.45
N VAL A 30 3.62 -2.01 2.91
CA VAL A 30 3.87 -2.51 1.57
C VAL A 30 4.47 -3.91 1.66
N VAL A 31 3.83 -4.88 1.01
CA VAL A 31 4.25 -6.28 1.02
C VAL A 31 4.53 -6.73 -0.41
N VAL A 32 5.69 -7.32 -0.65
CA VAL A 32 6.02 -7.88 -1.96
C VAL A 32 5.12 -9.09 -2.26
N VAL A 33 4.64 -9.18 -3.49
CA VAL A 33 3.99 -10.40 -3.99
C VAL A 33 5.07 -11.41 -4.38
N GLY A 34 5.14 -12.53 -3.66
CA GLY A 34 6.14 -13.58 -3.87
C GLY A 34 7.32 -13.50 -2.90
N ASP A 35 8.50 -13.94 -3.34
CA ASP A 35 9.70 -13.96 -2.50
C ASP A 35 10.35 -12.58 -2.41
N ARG A 36 10.43 -12.05 -1.18
CA ARG A 36 11.08 -10.78 -0.88
C ARG A 36 12.57 -10.77 -1.26
N LYS A 37 13.26 -11.91 -1.22
CA LYS A 37 14.71 -11.98 -1.49
C LYS A 37 15.04 -11.80 -2.97
N THR A 38 14.11 -12.12 -3.85
CA THR A 38 14.27 -12.00 -5.31
C THR A 38 13.50 -10.82 -5.89
N ALA A 39 12.89 -10.01 -5.03
CA ALA A 39 12.04 -8.89 -5.43
C ALA A 39 12.85 -7.76 -6.07
N GLY A 40 12.53 -7.44 -7.31
CA GLY A 40 13.04 -6.27 -8.01
C GLY A 40 12.11 -5.07 -7.95
N ASP A 41 12.47 -4.03 -8.70
CA ASP A 41 11.66 -2.82 -8.80
C ASP A 41 10.34 -3.08 -9.52
N LEU A 42 10.30 -3.94 -10.53
CA LEU A 42 9.08 -4.30 -11.26
C LEU A 42 8.23 -5.38 -10.58
N THR A 43 8.63 -5.87 -9.40
CA THR A 43 7.85 -6.89 -8.70
C THR A 43 6.58 -6.27 -8.11
N PRO A 44 5.40 -6.89 -8.30
CA PRO A 44 4.16 -6.41 -7.72
C PRO A 44 4.19 -6.37 -6.20
N ARG A 45 3.43 -5.44 -5.62
CA ARG A 45 3.35 -5.20 -4.17
C ARG A 45 1.92 -4.95 -3.76
N LYS A 46 1.54 -5.47 -2.59
CA LYS A 46 0.24 -5.25 -1.96
C LYS A 46 0.34 -4.16 -0.91
N ILE A 47 -0.65 -3.27 -0.92
CA ILE A 47 -0.80 -2.20 0.05
C ILE A 47 -1.79 -2.65 1.12
N TYR A 48 -1.38 -2.51 2.37
CA TYR A 48 -2.19 -2.84 3.54
C TYR A 48 -2.36 -1.63 4.44
N VAL A 49 -3.54 -1.51 5.04
CA VAL A 49 -3.89 -0.49 6.03
C VAL A 49 -4.41 -1.15 7.31
N PRO A 50 -4.39 -0.46 8.47
CA PRO A 50 -5.04 -0.95 9.67
C PRO A 50 -6.53 -1.19 9.40
N ASP A 51 -7.03 -2.34 9.83
CA ASP A 51 -8.43 -2.73 9.62
C ASP A 51 -9.42 -1.65 10.09
N SER A 52 -9.14 -1.03 11.24
CA SER A 52 -9.93 0.06 11.80
C SER A 52 -9.94 1.36 10.99
N LYS A 53 -9.02 1.51 10.02
CA LYS A 53 -8.87 2.71 9.17
C LYS A 53 -9.18 2.45 7.69
N THR A 54 -9.77 1.31 7.35
CA THR A 54 -10.14 0.98 5.96
C THR A 54 -11.07 2.03 5.34
N HIS A 55 -11.99 2.61 6.13
CA HIS A 55 -12.87 3.68 5.66
C HIS A 55 -12.12 4.97 5.31
N VAL A 56 -11.09 5.34 6.07
CA VAL A 56 -10.21 6.49 5.78
C VAL A 56 -9.46 6.25 4.48
N ALA A 57 -8.91 5.05 4.29
CA ALA A 57 -8.22 4.67 3.06
C ALA A 57 -9.13 4.84 1.83
N ASN A 58 -10.37 4.35 1.92
CA ASN A 58 -11.36 4.48 0.86
C ASN A 58 -11.78 5.94 0.61
N GLU A 59 -11.79 6.79 1.63
CA GLU A 59 -12.08 8.21 1.47
C GLU A 59 -10.95 8.94 0.72
N ILE A 60 -9.68 8.65 1.06
CA ILE A 60 -8.52 9.18 0.34
C ILE A 60 -8.55 8.74 -1.13
N LEU A 61 -8.81 7.46 -1.39
CA LEU A 61 -8.90 6.90 -2.74
C LEU A 61 -10.00 7.55 -3.60
N ARG A 62 -11.03 8.14 -3.00
CA ARG A 62 -12.08 8.86 -3.76
C ARG A 62 -11.68 10.27 -4.17
N LYS A 63 -10.61 10.81 -3.59
CA LYS A 63 -10.13 12.19 -3.84
C LYS A 63 -9.02 12.23 -4.89
N ILE A 64 -8.52 11.07 -5.30
CA ILE A 64 -7.46 10.87 -6.30
C ILE A 64 -8.08 10.24 -7.54
#